data_AF-A0A1V5JYK1-F1
#
_entry.id   AF-A0A1V5JYK1-F1
#
_cell.length_a   1.000
_cell.length_b   1.000
_cell.length_c   1.000
_cell.angle_alpha   90.00
_cell.angle_beta   90.00
_cell.angle_gamma   90.00
#
_symmetry.space_group_name_H-M   'P 1'
#
loop_
_entity.id
_entity.type
_entity.pdbx_description
1 polymer ?
#
loop_
_entity_poly.entity_id
_entity_poly.type
_entity_poly.pdbx_seq_one_letter_code
_entity_poly.pdbx_strand_id
1 'polypeptide(L)'
;MVPPKRSSLPLFLFSGFLALGGTVALIVGLTLYPPLDKSFLLGSLRYVFPLLFLYLFFAFHFLKGHPQSHIRFFQLFLLSLPAFFLSGTGFFAYGNGALDKSEPETCQTLIVDKTITKNKNSYTYTLLLLSWRHPGGTERINVDQEIFTASRQGDGVEVTTRQGHFKAPWVERVSLLSPKGPLF
;
A
#
# COMPACT_ATOMS: atom_id res chain seq x y z
N MET A 1 7.04 -13.27 49.03
CA MET A 1 6.01 -13.37 47.98
C MET A 1 6.70 -13.49 46.64
N VAL A 2 6.50 -14.61 45.92
CA VAL A 2 6.99 -14.74 44.55
C VAL A 2 6.06 -13.90 43.66
N PRO A 3 6.57 -12.91 42.90
CA PRO A 3 5.72 -12.11 42.03
C PRO A 3 5.03 -13.01 41.00
N PRO A 4 3.76 -12.74 40.65
CA PRO A 4 3.03 -13.56 39.70
C PRO A 4 3.77 -13.60 38.36
N LYS A 5 3.92 -14.80 37.80
CA LYS A 5 4.59 -15.05 36.53
C LYS A 5 3.82 -14.33 35.41
N ARG A 6 4.29 -13.14 35.00
CA ARG A 6 3.69 -12.37 33.90
C ARG A 6 3.75 -13.20 32.61
N SER A 7 2.60 -13.38 31.96
CA SER A 7 2.52 -14.12 30.70
C SER A 7 2.96 -13.21 29.55
N SER A 8 3.85 -13.70 28.69
CA SER A 8 4.25 -12.98 27.46
C SER A 8 3.22 -13.11 26.33
N LEU A 9 2.22 -13.99 26.48
CA LEU A 9 1.19 -14.27 25.48
C LEU A 9 0.51 -13.02 24.89
N PRO A 10 0.14 -11.99 25.68
CA PRO A 10 -0.52 -10.80 25.12
C PRO A 10 0.35 -10.05 24.10
N LEU A 11 1.67 -10.03 24.31
CA LEU A 11 2.60 -9.37 23.39
C LEU A 11 2.64 -10.10 22.03
N PHE A 12 2.69 -11.43 22.06
CA PHE A 12 2.66 -12.26 20.85
C PHE A 12 1.32 -12.16 20.12
N LEU A 13 0.20 -12.21 20.84
CA LEU A 13 -1.13 -12.05 20.26
C LEU A 13 -1.29 -10.67 19.61
N PHE A 14 -0.79 -9.62 20.25
CA PHE A 14 -0.79 -8.28 19.70
C PHE A 14 0.01 -8.19 18.39
N SER A 15 1.23 -8.73 18.35
CA SER A 15 2.01 -8.77 17.10
C SER A 15 1.32 -9.59 16.01
N GLY A 16 0.72 -10.72 16.36
CA GLY A 16 -0.04 -11.54 15.41
C GLY A 16 -1.26 -10.81 14.83
N PHE A 17 -2.02 -10.11 15.69
CA PHE A 17 -3.16 -9.30 15.25
C PHE A 17 -2.72 -8.15 14.35
N LEU A 18 -1.63 -7.44 14.70
CA LEU A 18 -1.05 -6.40 13.85
C LEU A 18 -0.62 -6.95 12.48
N ALA A 19 0.03 -8.10 12.43
CA ALA A 19 0.46 -8.71 11.18
C ALA A 19 -0.75 -9.05 10.28
N LEU A 20 -1.79 -9.68 10.83
CA LEU A 20 -2.99 -10.03 10.08
C LEU A 20 -3.75 -8.79 9.61
N GLY A 21 -4.09 -7.88 10.53
CA GLY A 21 -4.80 -6.65 10.20
C GLY A 21 -4.03 -5.79 9.21
N GLY A 22 -2.71 -5.69 9.39
CA GLY A 22 -1.81 -4.99 8.49
C GLY A 22 -1.75 -5.57 7.08
N THR A 23 -1.71 -6.90 6.96
CA THR A 23 -1.74 -7.58 5.67
C THR A 23 -3.03 -7.30 4.93
N VAL A 24 -4.17 -7.40 5.61
CA VAL A 24 -5.49 -7.09 5.03
C VAL A 24 -5.56 -5.62 4.61
N ALA A 25 -5.16 -4.70 5.49
CA ALA A 25 -5.14 -3.27 5.18
C ALA A 25 -4.23 -2.94 4.00
N LEU A 26 -3.07 -3.60 3.87
CA LEU A 26 -2.17 -3.42 2.74
C LEU A 26 -2.78 -3.89 1.43
N ILE A 27 -3.37 -5.09 1.42
CA ILE A 27 -4.02 -5.62 0.22
C ILE A 27 -5.16 -4.68 -0.20
N VAL A 28 -6.08 -4.38 0.73
CA VAL A 28 -7.22 -3.50 0.46
C VAL A 28 -6.77 -2.10 0.04
N GLY A 29 -5.75 -1.54 0.69
CA GLY A 29 -5.20 -0.24 0.36
C GLY A 29 -4.61 -0.20 -1.04
N LEU A 30 -3.85 -1.22 -1.44
CA LEU A 30 -3.23 -1.27 -2.77
C LEU A 30 -4.23 -1.63 -3.89
N THR A 31 -5.33 -2.31 -3.58
CA THR A 31 -6.35 -2.67 -4.57
C THR A 31 -7.41 -1.60 -4.76
N LEU A 32 -7.92 -1.01 -3.67
CA LEU A 32 -8.96 0.01 -3.74
C LEU A 32 -8.39 1.42 -3.93
N TYR A 33 -7.18 1.68 -3.42
CA TYR A 33 -6.55 3.00 -3.45
C TYR A 33 -5.13 2.94 -4.04
N PRO A 34 -4.97 2.48 -5.30
CA PRO A 34 -3.67 2.25 -5.91
C PRO A 34 -2.88 3.58 -5.99
N PRO A 35 -1.76 3.73 -5.25
CA PRO A 35 -1.00 4.96 -5.23
C PRO A 35 -0.24 5.15 -6.55
N LEU A 36 -0.16 6.39 -7.05
CA LEU A 36 0.65 6.71 -8.22
C LEU A 36 2.15 6.59 -7.91
N ASP A 37 2.56 7.09 -6.74
CA ASP A 37 3.98 7.11 -6.35
C ASP A 37 4.30 6.00 -5.36
N LYS A 38 5.04 4.99 -5.80
CA LYS A 38 5.45 3.87 -4.92
C LYS A 38 6.34 4.30 -3.76
N SER A 39 7.06 5.42 -3.90
CA SER A 39 7.87 6.03 -2.85
C SER A 39 7.03 6.42 -1.63
N PHE A 40 5.73 6.65 -1.81
CA PHE A 40 4.78 6.89 -0.72
C PHE A 40 4.83 5.79 0.35
N LEU A 41 4.90 4.52 -0.07
CA LEU A 41 4.93 3.39 0.87
C LEU A 41 6.19 3.42 1.74
N LEU A 42 7.34 3.87 1.19
CA LEU A 42 8.55 4.07 1.96
C LEU A 42 8.41 5.23 2.96
N GLY A 43 7.58 6.23 2.66
CA GLY A 43 7.25 7.32 3.58
C GLY A 43 6.61 6.83 4.89
N SER A 44 5.91 5.69 4.87
CA SER A 44 5.31 5.09 6.07
C SER A 44 6.35 4.68 7.12
N LEU A 45 7.60 4.42 6.71
CA LEU A 45 8.68 4.00 7.60
C LEU A 45 8.99 5.03 8.69
N ARG A 46 8.74 6.32 8.41
CA ARG A 46 8.86 7.40 9.39
C ARG A 46 8.01 7.16 10.64
N TYR A 47 6.87 6.48 10.49
CA TYR A 47 5.95 6.17 11.58
C TYR A 47 6.17 4.75 12.13
N VAL A 48 6.53 3.79 11.27
CA VAL A 48 6.79 2.39 11.64
C VAL A 48 7.92 2.29 12.67
N PHE A 49 9.07 2.92 12.42
CA PHE A 49 10.23 2.76 13.29
C PHE A 49 9.98 3.30 14.71
N PRO A 50 9.50 4.55 14.93
CA PRO A 50 9.21 5.03 16.27
C PRO A 50 8.21 4.15 17.04
N LEU A 51 7.16 3.67 16.37
CA LEU A 51 6.15 2.81 16.99
C LEU A 51 6.72 1.43 17.35
N LEU A 52 7.56 0.85 16.48
CA LEU A 52 8.25 -0.41 16.77
C LEU A 52 9.20 -0.25 17.96
N PHE A 53 10.02 0.80 17.99
CA PHE A 53 10.92 1.05 19.13
C PHE A 53 10.16 1.27 20.43
N LEU A 54 9.06 2.02 20.39
CA LEU A 54 8.19 2.24 21.54
C LEU A 54 7.60 0.91 22.04
N TYR A 55 7.10 0.08 21.13
CA TYR A 55 6.58 -1.25 21.46
C TYR A 55 7.66 -2.16 22.08
N LEU A 56 8.85 -2.22 21.48
CA LEU A 56 9.97 -3.01 21.99
C LEU A 56 10.45 -2.51 23.36
N PHE A 57 10.46 -1.19 23.57
CA PHE A 57 10.79 -0.60 24.86
C PHE A 57 9.84 -1.09 25.97
N PHE A 58 8.52 -1.05 25.71
CA PHE A 58 7.53 -1.57 26.65
C PHE A 58 7.63 -3.08 26.82
N ALA A 59 7.85 -3.83 25.74
CA ALA A 59 8.03 -5.28 25.80
C ALA A 59 9.24 -5.67 26.64
N PHE A 60 10.36 -4.96 26.50
CA PHE A 60 11.56 -5.18 27.31
C PHE A 60 11.27 -4.99 28.80
N HIS A 61 10.60 -3.89 29.17
CA HIS A 61 10.23 -3.61 30.56
C HIS A 61 9.25 -4.64 31.12
N PHE A 62 8.33 -5.12 30.28
CA PHE A 62 7.35 -6.12 30.67
C PHE A 62 7.96 -7.51 30.89
N LEU A 63 8.97 -7.88 30.08
CA LEU A 63 9.64 -9.19 30.12
C LEU A 63 10.82 -9.26 31.12
N LYS A 64 11.29 -8.12 31.63
CA LYS A 64 12.39 -8.04 32.59
C LYS A 64 12.07 -8.89 33.83
N GLY A 65 13.05 -9.69 34.26
CA GLY A 65 12.93 -10.56 35.45
C GLY A 65 12.55 -12.01 35.17
N HIS A 66 12.34 -12.40 33.91
CA HIS A 66 12.16 -13.80 33.53
C HIS A 66 13.48 -14.52 33.19
N PRO A 67 13.67 -15.81 33.58
CA PRO A 67 14.86 -16.60 33.27
C PRO A 67 15.17 -16.73 31.77
N GLN A 68 14.16 -16.54 30.92
CA GLN A 68 14.26 -16.59 29.45
C GLN A 68 13.85 -15.27 28.79
N SER A 69 13.96 -14.16 29.51
CA SER A 69 13.56 -12.82 29.04
C SER A 69 14.23 -12.46 27.72
N HIS A 70 15.53 -12.72 27.56
CA HIS A 70 16.29 -12.46 26.33
C HIS A 70 15.80 -13.29 25.14
N ILE A 71 15.56 -14.61 25.31
CA ILE A 71 15.02 -15.48 24.25
C ILE A 71 13.64 -15.00 23.82
N ARG A 72 12.74 -14.74 24.78
CA ARG A 72 11.37 -14.29 24.49
C ARG A 72 11.35 -12.92 23.84
N PHE A 73 12.21 -12.01 24.28
CA PHE A 73 12.37 -10.70 23.69
C PHE A 73 12.87 -10.80 22.24
N PHE A 74 13.86 -11.66 21.97
CA PHE A 74 14.36 -11.89 20.61
C PHE A 74 13.30 -12.50 19.69
N GLN A 75 12.53 -13.48 20.17
CA GLN A 75 11.38 -14.03 19.44
C GLN A 75 10.33 -12.95 19.12
N LEU A 76 10.04 -12.10 20.10
CA LEU A 76 9.09 -11.00 19.92
C LEU A 76 9.62 -9.95 18.94
N PHE A 77 10.92 -9.64 18.97
CA PHE A 77 11.57 -8.78 18.00
C PHE A 77 11.42 -9.33 16.57
N LEU A 78 11.73 -10.60 16.35
CA LEU A 78 11.60 -11.24 15.04
C LEU A 78 10.15 -11.28 14.53
N LEU A 79 9.17 -11.45 15.43
CA LEU A 79 7.75 -11.44 15.06
C LEU A 79 7.22 -10.02 14.81
N SER A 80 7.59 -9.07 15.67
CA SER A 80 7.08 -7.71 15.62
C SER A 80 7.63 -6.92 14.44
N LEU A 81 8.85 -7.20 13.98
CA LEU A 81 9.44 -6.51 12.84
C LEU A 81 8.54 -6.61 11.58
N PRO A 82 8.23 -7.77 11.01
CA PRO A 82 7.31 -7.86 9.87
C PRO A 82 5.90 -7.38 10.23
N ALA A 83 5.41 -7.61 11.45
CA ALA A 83 4.08 -7.17 11.87
C ALA A 83 3.92 -5.64 11.81
N PHE A 84 4.91 -4.88 12.29
CA PHE A 84 4.90 -3.42 12.29
C PHE A 84 5.09 -2.86 10.88
N PHE A 85 5.91 -3.49 10.04
CA PHE A 85 6.06 -3.08 8.64
C PHE A 85 4.76 -3.30 7.85
N LEU A 86 4.14 -4.48 7.97
CA LEU A 86 2.88 -4.79 7.31
C LEU A 86 1.75 -3.90 7.80
N SER A 87 1.61 -3.73 9.12
CA SER A 87 0.56 -2.86 9.70
C SER A 87 0.78 -1.39 9.39
N GLY A 88 1.97 -0.84 9.62
CA GLY A 88 2.22 0.57 9.34
C GLY A 88 2.05 0.87 7.85
N THR A 89 2.65 0.09 6.95
CA THR A 89 2.49 0.32 5.50
C THR A 89 1.05 0.11 5.07
N GLY A 90 0.39 -0.94 5.57
CA GLY A 90 -0.97 -1.30 5.18
C GLY A 90 -2.02 -0.30 5.63
N PHE A 91 -1.99 0.10 6.90
CA PHE A 91 -2.88 1.13 7.42
C PHE A 91 -2.59 2.51 6.82
N PHE A 92 -1.33 2.80 6.48
CA PHE A 92 -0.98 4.04 5.79
C PHE A 92 -1.53 4.08 4.36
N ALA A 93 -1.40 2.98 3.60
CA ALA A 93 -1.99 2.85 2.27
C ALA A 93 -3.52 2.91 2.30
N TYR A 94 -4.14 2.12 3.18
CA TYR A 94 -5.60 2.12 3.35
C TYR A 94 -6.11 3.48 3.81
N GLY A 95 -5.51 4.05 4.85
CA GLY A 95 -5.90 5.35 5.40
C GLY A 95 -5.73 6.49 4.40
N ASN A 96 -4.76 6.40 3.48
CA ASN A 96 -4.58 7.41 2.44
C ASN A 96 -5.83 7.60 1.59
N GLY A 97 -6.46 6.52 1.15
CA GLY A 97 -7.67 6.59 0.34
C GLY A 97 -8.96 6.61 1.16
N ALA A 98 -9.03 5.81 2.23
CA ALA A 98 -10.24 5.72 3.06
C ALA A 98 -10.59 7.02 3.81
N LEU A 99 -9.58 7.84 4.13
CA LEU A 99 -9.76 9.15 4.77
C LEU A 99 -9.68 10.31 3.76
N ASP A 100 -9.60 10.00 2.47
CA ASP A 100 -9.51 11.01 1.42
C ASP A 100 -10.87 11.69 1.23
N LYS A 101 -10.84 13.02 1.24
CA LYS A 101 -12.00 13.88 0.97
C LYS A 101 -11.72 14.86 -0.16
N SER A 102 -10.58 14.73 -0.85
CA SER A 102 -10.25 15.61 -1.96
C SER A 102 -11.24 15.43 -3.10
N GLU A 103 -11.47 16.51 -3.84
CA GLU A 103 -12.22 16.42 -5.08
C GLU A 103 -11.44 15.56 -6.10
N PRO A 104 -12.14 14.79 -6.95
CA PRO A 104 -11.52 14.04 -8.02
C PRO A 104 -11.00 14.98 -9.11
N GLU A 105 -9.77 14.74 -9.55
CA GLU A 105 -9.12 15.45 -10.65
C GLU A 105 -8.99 14.53 -11.86
N THR A 106 -9.51 14.97 -13.00
CA THR A 106 -9.51 14.20 -14.24
C THR A 106 -8.50 14.77 -15.23
N CYS A 107 -7.67 13.90 -15.79
CA CYS A 107 -6.65 14.25 -16.78
C CYS A 107 -6.76 13.35 -18.02
N GLN A 108 -6.59 13.93 -19.19
CA GLN A 108 -6.51 13.18 -20.45
C GLN A 108 -5.04 12.95 -20.81
N THR A 109 -4.70 11.71 -21.15
CA THR A 109 -3.35 11.31 -21.55
C THR A 109 -3.41 10.25 -22.65
N LEU A 110 -2.25 9.82 -23.14
CA LEU A 110 -2.10 8.82 -24.19
C LEU A 110 -1.44 7.55 -23.66
N ILE A 111 -1.84 6.41 -24.22
CA ILE A 111 -1.17 5.13 -23.98
C ILE A 111 0.14 5.10 -24.76
N VAL A 112 1.25 5.01 -24.03
CA VAL A 112 2.60 4.89 -24.59
C VAL A 112 2.94 3.43 -24.84
N ASP A 113 2.57 2.52 -23.93
CA ASP A 113 2.85 1.10 -24.05
C ASP A 113 1.89 0.28 -23.18
N LYS A 114 1.87 -1.05 -23.37
CA LYS A 114 1.01 -1.98 -22.67
C LYS A 114 1.76 -3.26 -22.34
N THR A 115 1.75 -3.66 -21.07
CA THR A 115 2.43 -4.88 -20.61
C THR A 115 1.48 -5.80 -19.87
N ILE A 116 1.55 -7.10 -20.18
CA ILE A 116 0.88 -8.15 -19.40
C ILE A 116 1.95 -8.92 -18.63
N THR A 117 1.76 -9.07 -17.33
CA THR A 117 2.59 -9.96 -16.50
C THR A 117 1.77 -11.17 -16.08
N LYS A 118 2.23 -12.37 -16.44
CA LYS A 118 1.61 -13.64 -16.01
C LYS A 118 2.31 -14.16 -14.76
N ASN A 119 1.54 -14.50 -13.75
CA ASN A 119 1.96 -15.27 -12.58
C ASN A 119 1.27 -16.65 -12.59
N LYS A 120 1.61 -17.55 -11.65
CA LYS A 120 1.13 -18.95 -11.64
C LYS A 120 -0.38 -19.07 -11.90
N ASN A 121 -1.20 -18.24 -11.23
CA ASN A 121 -2.66 -18.28 -11.30
C ASN A 121 -3.31 -16.90 -11.58
N SER A 122 -2.55 -15.90 -12.03
CA SER A 122 -3.10 -14.55 -12.25
C SER A 122 -2.38 -13.79 -13.35
N TYR A 123 -3.09 -12.83 -13.94
CA TYR A 123 -2.54 -11.87 -14.90
C TYR A 123 -2.63 -10.46 -14.30
N THR A 124 -1.58 -9.67 -14.48
CA THR A 124 -1.57 -8.25 -14.17
C THR A 124 -1.47 -7.49 -15.48
N TYR A 125 -2.48 -6.69 -15.77
CA TYR A 125 -2.57 -5.86 -16.96
C TYR A 125 -2.13 -4.44 -16.60
N THR A 126 -1.09 -3.96 -17.27
CA THR A 126 -0.51 -2.64 -17.00
C THR A 126 -0.54 -1.79 -18.27
N LEU A 127 -1.04 -0.56 -18.15
CA LEU A 127 -0.83 0.49 -19.15
C LEU A 127 0.31 1.40 -18.72
N LEU A 128 1.17 1.75 -19.67
CA LEU A 128 2.14 2.83 -19.53
C LEU A 128 1.56 4.06 -20.22
N LEU A 129 1.31 5.12 -19.46
CA LEU A 129 0.69 6.35 -19.94
C LEU A 129 1.71 7.47 -19.98
N LEU A 130 1.51 8.46 -20.84
CA LEU A 130 2.29 9.68 -20.80
C LEU A 130 1.99 10.42 -19.49
N SER A 131 3.02 10.88 -18.77
CA SER A 131 2.76 11.52 -17.48
C SER A 131 2.17 12.91 -17.66
N TRP A 132 1.05 13.15 -16.98
CA TRP A 132 0.41 14.46 -16.87
C TRP A 132 0.95 15.27 -15.68
N ARG A 133 1.72 14.64 -14.78
CA ARG A 133 2.31 15.27 -13.59
C ARG A 133 3.78 15.66 -13.80
N HIS A 134 4.49 14.88 -14.60
CA HIS A 134 5.93 15.02 -14.83
C HIS A 134 6.22 15.10 -16.33
N PRO A 135 6.54 16.30 -16.87
CA PRO A 135 6.86 16.46 -18.28
C PRO A 135 7.99 15.50 -18.73
N GLY A 136 7.74 14.76 -19.80
CA GLY A 136 8.70 13.76 -20.33
C GLY A 136 8.73 12.43 -19.56
N GLY A 137 7.95 12.28 -18.49
CA GLY A 137 7.81 11.04 -17.74
C GLY A 137 6.68 10.14 -18.24
N THR A 138 6.57 8.97 -17.62
CA THR A 138 5.50 7.99 -17.87
C THR A 138 4.89 7.53 -16.55
N GLU A 139 3.58 7.29 -16.54
CA GLU A 139 2.86 6.74 -15.39
C GLU A 139 2.49 5.28 -15.65
N ARG A 140 2.70 4.42 -14.65
CA ARG A 140 2.40 3.00 -14.76
C ARG A 140 1.13 2.69 -13.98
N ILE A 141 0.06 2.30 -14.68
CA ILE A 141 -1.25 2.04 -14.06
C ILE A 141 -1.69 0.62 -14.33
N ASN A 142 -2.13 -0.07 -13.28
CA ASN A 142 -2.78 -1.37 -13.42
C ASN A 142 -4.25 -1.15 -13.74
N VAL A 143 -4.75 -1.87 -14.73
CA VAL A 143 -6.15 -1.78 -15.18
C VAL A 143 -6.76 -3.18 -15.26
N ASP A 144 -8.08 -3.22 -15.38
CA ASP A 144 -8.79 -4.47 -15.61
C ASP A 144 -8.54 -5.02 -17.03
N GLN A 145 -8.77 -6.33 -17.19
CA GLN A 145 -8.59 -7.02 -18.47
C GLN A 145 -9.40 -6.39 -19.60
N GLU A 146 -10.59 -5.88 -19.31
CA GLU A 146 -11.50 -5.30 -20.29
C GLU A 146 -10.91 -4.01 -20.90
N ILE A 147 -10.48 -3.06 -20.05
CA ILE A 147 -9.80 -1.83 -20.46
C ILE A 147 -8.50 -2.17 -21.19
N PHE A 148 -7.75 -3.16 -20.69
CA PHE A 148 -6.54 -3.60 -21.36
C PHE A 148 -6.85 -4.20 -22.73
N THR A 149 -7.88 -5.01 -22.91
CA THR A 149 -8.12 -5.66 -24.21
C THR A 149 -8.68 -4.67 -25.25
N ALA A 150 -9.48 -3.71 -24.80
CA ALA A 150 -10.11 -2.70 -25.66
C ALA A 150 -9.15 -1.59 -26.13
N SER A 151 -8.08 -1.32 -25.37
CA SER A 151 -7.15 -0.24 -25.66
C SER A 151 -6.07 -0.59 -26.69
N ARG A 152 -5.50 0.43 -27.33
CA ARG A 152 -4.33 0.35 -28.20
C ARG A 152 -3.31 1.41 -27.83
N GLN A 153 -2.05 1.16 -28.18
CA GLN A 153 -1.02 2.19 -28.08
C GLN A 153 -1.40 3.40 -28.93
N GLY A 154 -1.24 4.59 -28.38
CA GLY A 154 -1.67 5.86 -28.98
C GLY A 154 -3.11 6.26 -28.67
N ASP A 155 -3.93 5.38 -28.07
CA ASP A 155 -5.29 5.75 -27.68
C ASP A 155 -5.29 6.79 -26.57
N GLY A 156 -6.30 7.65 -26.59
CA GLY A 156 -6.60 8.59 -25.53
C GLY A 156 -7.26 7.89 -24.33
N VAL A 157 -6.81 8.25 -23.13
CA VAL A 157 -7.32 7.72 -21.87
C VAL A 157 -7.61 8.88 -20.93
N GLU A 158 -8.72 8.77 -20.24
CA GLU A 158 -9.08 9.65 -19.14
C GLU A 158 -8.74 8.95 -17.82
N VAL A 159 -7.93 9.61 -16.99
CA VAL A 159 -7.54 9.12 -15.67
C VAL A 159 -8.10 10.07 -14.62
N THR A 160 -8.94 9.53 -13.74
CA THR A 160 -9.43 10.23 -12.56
C THR A 160 -8.57 9.85 -11.36
N THR A 161 -7.99 10.87 -10.72
CA THR A 161 -7.13 10.72 -9.55
C THR A 161 -7.68 11.51 -8.38
N ARG A 162 -7.26 11.15 -7.18
CA ARG A 162 -7.48 11.94 -5.97
C ARG A 162 -6.16 12.18 -5.27
N GLN A 163 -6.09 13.23 -4.45
CA GLN A 163 -4.86 13.69 -3.82
C GLN A 163 -4.39 12.78 -2.67
N GLY A 164 -5.29 12.01 -2.06
CA GLY A 164 -5.00 11.18 -0.89
C GLY A 164 -4.91 12.01 0.39
N HIS A 165 -5.36 11.42 1.51
CA HIS A 165 -5.29 12.03 2.84
C HIS A 165 -3.86 12.43 3.24
N PHE A 166 -2.87 11.62 2.86
CA PHE A 166 -1.46 11.85 3.17
C PHE A 166 -0.71 12.58 2.04
N LYS A 167 -1.43 13.29 1.16
CA LYS A 167 -0.87 13.97 -0.03
C LYS A 167 -0.14 13.00 -0.96
N ALA A 168 -0.71 11.81 -1.10
CA ALA A 168 -0.20 10.76 -1.96
C ALA A 168 -1.29 10.41 -2.97
N PRO A 169 -1.17 10.89 -4.21
CA PRO A 169 -2.22 10.69 -5.19
C PRO A 169 -2.46 9.21 -5.49
N TRP A 170 -3.73 8.85 -5.71
CA TRP A 170 -4.13 7.50 -6.09
C TRP A 170 -5.13 7.52 -7.26
N VAL A 171 -5.16 6.44 -8.03
CA VAL A 171 -6.05 6.31 -9.20
C VAL A 171 -7.42 5.84 -8.74
N GLU A 172 -8.45 6.66 -8.97
CA GLU A 172 -9.85 6.29 -8.71
C GLU A 172 -10.47 5.56 -9.90
N ARG A 173 -10.20 6.03 -11.13
CA ARG A 173 -10.77 5.45 -12.34
C ARG A 173 -9.87 5.66 -13.55
N VAL A 174 -9.91 4.70 -14.46
CA VAL A 174 -9.35 4.81 -15.81
C VAL A 174 -10.46 4.50 -16.81
N SER A 175 -10.66 5.35 -17.80
CA SER A 175 -11.62 5.17 -18.89
C SER A 175 -10.95 5.46 -20.23
N LEU A 176 -11.28 4.66 -21.24
CA LEU A 176 -10.84 4.96 -22.60
C LEU A 176 -11.66 6.13 -23.13
N LEU A 177 -10.99 7.10 -23.73
CA LEU A 177 -11.69 8.11 -24.51
C LEU A 177 -12.22 7.39 -25.75
N SER A 178 -13.55 7.34 -25.90
CA SER A 178 -14.15 6.90 -27.16
C SER A 178 -13.45 7.62 -28.31
N PRO A 179 -13.13 6.95 -29.43
CA PRO A 179 -12.63 7.66 -30.59
C PRO A 179 -13.64 8.77 -30.88
N LYS A 180 -13.20 10.04 -30.83
CA LYS A 180 -13.93 11.09 -31.51
C LYS A 180 -14.08 10.54 -32.93
N GLY A 181 -15.32 10.28 -33.34
CA GLY A 181 -15.62 9.77 -34.67
C GLY A 181 -14.85 10.59 -35.72
N PRO A 182 -14.54 10.00 -36.88
CA PRO A 182 -13.66 10.61 -37.86
C PRO A 182 -14.04 12.09 -38.04
N LEU A 183 -13.07 12.99 -37.83
CA LEU A 183 -13.17 14.32 -38.41
C LEU A 183 -13.26 14.10 -39.91
N PHE A 184 -14.42 14.47 -40.46
CA PHE A 184 -14.85 14.32 -41.83
C PHE A 184 -13.74 14.48 -42.87
#